data_AF-A0A357EWG8-F1
#
_entry.id   AF-A0A357EWG8-F1
#
_cell.length_a   1.000
_cell.length_b   1.000
_cell.length_c   1.000
_cell.angle_alpha   90.00
_cell.angle_beta   90.00
_cell.angle_gamma   90.00
#
_symmetry.space_group_name_H-M   'P 1'
#
loop_
_entity.id
_entity.type
_entity.pdbx_description
1 polymer ?
#
loop_
_entity_poly.entity_id
_entity_poly.type
_entity_poly.pdbx_seq_one_letter_code
_entity_poly.pdbx_strand_id
1 'polypeptide(L)'
;MTNLEKMEAAEEIHLSVADADDLEQVHEAQISVADVLQSLLHHPWQIISRWNWKSATIGALVRASFYFTVYSASRESWIVTLTAMAVEFSFRFVTSGAAGALVQSFRRATPPWLATVIVTFTLPTLSHLVEFFTHYIQESYFSEIFAASQNNSRQKAFAVSVLFSVISAMFNLFIMRHGVLLVGAGRETGSFLSDLRRIPYLMLEFMSYLPIEMIRFAREGRYHFVLGVFLAFGTSVGFILGVFRGRWTWAWRSALGAWVLLFLWTLLFMAGSRIYEKFIRGASESQEV
;
A
#
# COMPACT_ATOMS: atom_id res chain seq x y z
N MET A 1 31.30 -19.24 -25.52
CA MET A 1 31.66 -18.08 -24.69
C MET A 1 33.08 -18.23 -24.19
N THR A 2 33.94 -17.28 -24.55
CA THR A 2 35.33 -17.22 -24.12
C THR A 2 35.44 -16.57 -22.73
N ASN A 3 36.56 -16.78 -22.01
CA ASN A 3 36.74 -16.20 -20.66
C ASN A 3 36.78 -14.66 -20.67
N LEU A 4 37.11 -14.04 -21.80
CA LEU A 4 37.08 -12.59 -22.00
C LEU A 4 35.63 -12.06 -22.01
N GLU A 5 34.70 -12.71 -22.71
CA GLU A 5 33.28 -12.34 -22.70
C GLU A 5 32.64 -12.47 -21.31
N LYS A 6 33.11 -13.41 -20.48
CA LYS A 6 32.64 -13.55 -19.09
C LYS A 6 33.15 -12.44 -18.18
N MET A 7 34.35 -11.93 -18.43
CA MET A 7 34.92 -10.81 -17.66
C MET A 7 34.29 -9.48 -18.09
N GLU A 8 34.09 -9.23 -19.38
CA GLU A 8 33.40 -8.03 -19.86
C GLU A 8 31.94 -7.99 -19.37
N ALA A 9 31.22 -9.12 -19.41
CA ALA A 9 29.86 -9.19 -18.85
C ALA A 9 29.84 -8.96 -17.33
N ALA A 10 30.84 -9.43 -16.58
CA ALA A 10 30.92 -9.19 -15.14
C ALA A 10 31.28 -7.74 -14.80
N GLU A 11 32.11 -7.10 -15.63
CA GLU A 11 32.50 -5.69 -15.46
C GLU A 11 31.36 -4.73 -15.87
N GLU A 12 30.58 -5.09 -16.90
CA GLU A 12 29.35 -4.40 -17.31
C GLU A 12 28.24 -4.53 -16.25
N ILE A 13 28.13 -5.69 -15.60
CA ILE A 13 27.25 -5.88 -14.42
C ILE A 13 27.73 -5.01 -13.23
N HIS A 14 29.03 -4.84 -13.03
CA HIS A 14 29.56 -4.03 -11.94
C HIS A 14 29.42 -2.51 -12.18
N LEU A 15 29.52 -2.05 -13.42
CA LEU A 15 29.23 -0.65 -13.80
C LEU A 15 27.72 -0.34 -13.77
N SER A 16 26.87 -1.32 -14.08
CA SER A 16 25.40 -1.22 -13.98
C SER A 16 24.86 -1.15 -12.54
N VAL A 17 25.66 -1.52 -11.53
CA VAL A 17 25.30 -1.32 -10.11
C VAL A 17 25.48 0.13 -9.65
N ALA A 18 26.35 0.89 -10.32
CA ALA A 18 26.54 2.33 -10.06
C ALA A 18 25.58 3.21 -10.88
N ASP A 19 25.26 2.80 -12.13
CA ASP A 19 24.18 3.37 -12.94
C ASP A 19 22.90 2.53 -12.78
N ALA A 20 22.23 2.72 -11.65
CA ALA A 20 20.99 2.00 -11.31
C ALA A 20 19.81 2.25 -12.29
N ASP A 21 19.96 3.18 -13.24
CA ASP A 21 19.01 3.47 -14.32
C ASP A 21 19.03 2.42 -15.46
N ASP A 22 20.10 1.63 -15.61
CA ASP A 22 20.24 0.69 -16.74
C ASP A 22 19.71 -0.73 -16.46
N LEU A 23 19.53 -1.11 -15.19
CA LEU A 23 18.98 -2.44 -14.84
C LEU A 23 17.51 -2.61 -15.26
N GLU A 24 16.75 -1.53 -15.44
CA GLU A 24 15.34 -1.61 -15.88
C GLU A 24 15.16 -1.62 -17.40
N GLN A 25 16.19 -1.29 -18.19
CA GLN A 25 16.10 -1.31 -19.66
C GLN A 25 16.20 -2.72 -20.25
N VAL A 26 16.71 -3.71 -19.49
CA VAL A 26 17.01 -5.05 -20.03
C VAL A 26 15.92 -6.10 -19.74
N HIS A 27 14.92 -5.82 -18.91
CA HIS A 27 13.87 -6.79 -18.56
C HIS A 27 12.48 -6.41 -19.09
N GLU A 28 12.27 -6.62 -20.40
CA GLU A 28 10.92 -6.83 -20.97
C GLU A 28 10.36 -8.23 -20.64
N ALA A 29 11.19 -9.12 -20.07
CA ALA A 29 10.78 -10.45 -19.62
C ALA A 29 9.94 -10.37 -18.33
N GLN A 30 8.85 -11.13 -18.26
CA GLN A 30 8.01 -11.27 -17.07
C GLN A 30 8.86 -11.71 -15.87
N ILE A 31 8.99 -10.86 -14.85
CA ILE A 31 9.76 -11.18 -13.65
C ILE A 31 8.86 -12.01 -12.72
N SER A 32 9.33 -13.19 -12.31
CA SER A 32 8.57 -14.00 -11.37
C SER A 32 8.71 -13.43 -9.95
N VAL A 33 7.70 -13.66 -9.12
CA VAL A 33 7.74 -13.31 -7.69
C VAL A 33 8.94 -13.95 -6.97
N ALA A 34 9.33 -15.17 -7.38
CA ALA A 34 10.46 -15.88 -6.78
C ALA A 34 11.78 -15.18 -7.08
N ASP A 35 11.97 -14.67 -8.29
CA ASP A 35 13.17 -13.94 -8.69
C ASP A 35 13.33 -12.64 -7.89
N VAL A 36 12.22 -11.93 -7.66
CA VAL A 36 12.22 -10.71 -6.83
C VAL A 36 12.62 -11.04 -5.39
N LEU A 37 12.04 -12.09 -4.80
CA LEU A 37 12.39 -12.53 -3.44
C LEU A 37 13.86 -12.96 -3.36
N GLN A 38 14.33 -13.74 -4.32
CA GLN A 38 15.72 -14.20 -4.36
C GLN A 38 16.68 -13.01 -4.48
N SER A 39 16.39 -12.04 -5.36
CA SER A 39 17.20 -10.83 -5.51
C SER A 39 17.27 -10.03 -4.21
N LEU A 40 16.13 -9.82 -3.54
CA LEU A 40 16.09 -9.07 -2.28
C LEU A 40 16.84 -9.79 -1.15
N LEU A 41 16.82 -11.12 -1.13
CA LEU A 41 17.56 -11.92 -0.15
C LEU A 41 19.08 -11.88 -0.39
N HIS A 42 19.52 -11.92 -1.65
CA HIS A 42 20.94 -11.87 -1.99
C HIS A 42 21.52 -10.45 -1.95
N HIS A 43 20.67 -9.43 -2.19
CA HIS A 43 21.08 -8.03 -2.29
C HIS A 43 20.18 -7.11 -1.44
N PRO A 44 20.13 -7.27 -0.11
CA PRO A 44 19.27 -6.46 0.76
C PRO A 44 19.61 -4.96 0.70
N TRP A 45 20.86 -4.63 0.33
CA TRP A 45 21.30 -3.24 0.13
C TRP A 45 20.49 -2.49 -0.93
N GLN A 46 19.87 -3.19 -1.88
CA GLN A 46 18.99 -2.59 -2.89
C GLN A 46 17.82 -1.81 -2.28
N ILE A 47 17.32 -2.22 -1.10
CA ILE A 47 16.24 -1.51 -0.41
C ILE A 47 16.71 -0.12 0.07
N ILE A 48 17.97 -0.01 0.46
CA ILE A 48 18.57 1.24 0.95
C ILE A 48 18.99 2.11 -0.22
N SER A 49 19.63 1.54 -1.26
CA SER A 49 20.05 2.32 -2.42
C SER A 49 18.86 2.83 -3.25
N ARG A 50 17.77 2.06 -3.35
CA ARG A 50 16.52 2.43 -4.03
C ARG A 50 15.46 2.97 -3.09
N TRP A 51 15.88 3.52 -1.95
CA TRP A 51 14.98 4.05 -0.94
C TRP A 51 14.00 5.06 -1.55
N ASN A 52 12.70 4.77 -1.45
CA ASN A 52 11.68 5.50 -2.18
C ASN A 52 11.28 6.78 -1.44
N TRP A 53 11.95 7.88 -1.77
CA TRP A 53 11.73 9.18 -1.12
C TRP A 53 10.31 9.74 -1.32
N LYS A 54 9.62 9.41 -2.42
CA LYS A 54 8.25 9.87 -2.69
C LYS A 54 7.26 9.20 -1.74
N SER A 55 7.33 7.88 -1.62
CA SER A 55 6.53 7.12 -0.64
C SER A 55 6.89 7.51 0.79
N ALA A 56 8.18 7.73 1.10
CA ALA A 56 8.64 8.21 2.39
C ALA A 56 7.99 9.54 2.78
N THR A 57 8.01 10.51 1.86
CA THR A 57 7.46 11.85 2.09
C THR A 57 5.96 11.81 2.30
N ILE A 58 5.21 11.13 1.42
CA ILE A 58 3.75 11.04 1.55
C ILE A 58 3.36 10.28 2.82
N GLY A 59 4.03 9.14 3.08
CA GLY A 59 3.79 8.33 4.28
C GLY A 59 4.04 9.10 5.56
N ALA A 60 5.17 9.81 5.66
CA ALA A 60 5.52 10.63 6.82
C ALA A 60 4.54 11.79 7.02
N LEU A 61 4.15 12.50 5.96
CA LEU A 61 3.20 13.61 6.04
C LEU A 61 1.80 13.18 6.48
N VAL A 62 1.25 12.13 5.87
CA VAL A 62 -0.08 11.59 6.24
C VAL A 62 -0.09 11.12 7.69
N ARG A 63 1.02 10.53 8.15
CA ARG A 63 1.11 10.05 9.53
C ARG A 63 1.30 11.21 10.52
N ALA A 64 2.18 12.16 10.22
CA ALA A 64 2.38 13.33 11.06
C ALA A 64 1.10 14.16 11.21
N SER A 65 0.29 14.29 10.15
CA SER A 65 -1.01 14.97 10.23
C SER A 65 -2.00 14.24 11.14
N PHE A 66 -1.99 12.90 11.16
CA PHE A 66 -2.80 12.13 12.09
C PHE A 66 -2.40 12.39 13.56
N TYR A 67 -1.10 12.36 13.86
CA TYR A 67 -0.62 12.65 15.22
C TYR A 67 -0.92 14.09 15.64
N PHE A 68 -0.76 15.04 14.73
CA PHE A 68 -1.17 16.43 14.95
C PHE A 68 -2.64 16.51 15.35
N THR A 69 -3.54 15.97 14.52
CA THR A 69 -4.98 16.05 14.77
C THR A 69 -5.38 15.35 16.07
N VAL A 70 -4.83 14.17 16.36
CA VAL A 70 -5.16 13.41 17.58
C VAL A 70 -4.69 14.16 18.83
N TYR A 71 -3.44 14.62 18.87
CA TYR A 71 -2.89 15.31 20.05
C TYR A 71 -3.51 16.69 20.25
N SER A 72 -3.78 17.44 19.16
CA SER A 72 -4.52 18.69 19.23
C SER A 72 -5.96 18.49 19.73
N ALA A 73 -6.64 17.42 19.29
CA ALA A 73 -7.98 17.09 19.78
C ALA A 73 -7.98 16.70 21.27
N SER A 74 -6.91 16.05 21.74
CA SER A 74 -6.69 15.71 23.15
C SER A 74 -6.28 16.90 24.04
N ARG A 75 -6.11 18.10 23.47
CA ARG A 75 -5.69 19.32 24.18
C ARG A 75 -4.32 19.20 24.87
N GLU A 76 -3.43 18.41 24.29
CA GLU A 76 -2.04 18.31 24.76
C GLU A 76 -1.27 19.61 24.47
N SER A 77 -0.16 19.82 25.19
CA SER A 77 0.67 21.01 24.97
C SER A 77 1.26 21.04 23.54
N TRP A 78 1.45 22.24 23.00
CA TRP A 78 1.98 22.42 21.64
C TRP A 78 3.36 21.77 21.45
N ILE A 79 4.22 21.87 22.46
CA ILE A 79 5.57 21.29 22.44
C ILE A 79 5.49 19.76 22.38
N VAL A 80 4.61 19.13 23.16
CA VAL A 80 4.40 17.67 23.15
C VAL A 80 3.84 17.23 21.79
N THR A 81 2.86 17.96 21.25
CA THR A 81 2.29 17.68 19.92
C THR A 81 3.35 17.73 18.83
N LEU A 82 4.15 18.81 18.77
CA LEU A 82 5.21 18.95 17.77
C LEU A 82 6.31 17.89 17.93
N THR A 83 6.67 17.55 19.17
CA THR A 83 7.66 16.51 19.44
C THR A 83 7.17 15.15 18.94
N ALA A 84 5.92 14.79 19.26
CA ALA A 84 5.31 13.55 18.79
C ALA A 84 5.23 13.49 17.26
N MET A 85 4.85 14.60 16.61
CA MET A 85 4.85 14.70 15.15
C MET A 85 6.24 14.55 14.55
N ALA A 86 7.27 15.20 15.11
CA ALA A 86 8.63 15.17 14.58
C ALA A 86 9.25 13.77 14.71
N VAL A 87 9.01 13.08 15.84
CA VAL A 87 9.44 11.71 16.06
C VAL A 87 8.76 10.77 15.05
N GLU A 88 7.43 10.82 14.94
CA GLU A 88 6.71 9.94 14.01
C GLU A 88 7.06 10.27 12.55
N PHE A 89 7.20 11.54 12.19
CA PHE A 89 7.62 11.95 10.85
C PHE A 89 9.00 11.36 10.50
N SER A 90 9.99 11.50 11.39
CA SER A 90 11.36 11.02 11.14
C SER A 90 11.39 9.50 11.03
N PHE A 91 10.75 8.82 11.98
CA PHE A 91 10.64 7.36 11.97
C PHE A 91 9.93 6.86 10.70
N ARG A 92 8.81 7.49 10.33
CA ARG A 92 8.03 7.11 9.15
C ARG A 92 8.70 7.45 7.85
N PHE A 93 9.42 8.55 7.77
CA PHE A 93 10.18 8.90 6.59
C PHE A 93 11.13 7.74 6.25
N VAL A 94 11.99 7.35 7.20
CA VAL A 94 12.96 6.26 7.00
C VAL A 94 12.26 4.93 6.65
N THR A 95 11.27 4.52 7.46
CA THR A 95 10.61 3.21 7.28
C THR A 95 9.72 3.14 6.05
N SER A 96 8.97 4.20 5.73
CA SER A 96 8.10 4.24 4.55
C SER A 96 8.86 4.27 3.24
N GLY A 97 10.07 4.84 3.19
CA GLY A 97 10.89 4.77 1.98
C GLY A 97 11.48 3.39 1.73
N ALA A 98 11.90 2.67 2.78
CA ALA A 98 12.32 1.27 2.67
C ALA A 98 11.14 0.36 2.26
N ALA A 99 9.97 0.58 2.88
CA ALA A 99 8.74 -0.11 2.51
C ALA A 99 8.34 0.19 1.05
N GLY A 100 8.45 1.44 0.62
CA GLY A 100 8.18 1.85 -0.77
C GLY A 100 9.15 1.19 -1.76
N ALA A 101 10.44 1.11 -1.44
CA ALA A 101 11.44 0.41 -2.26
C ALA A 101 11.13 -1.09 -2.38
N LEU A 102 10.72 -1.72 -1.29
CA LEU A 102 10.27 -3.10 -1.29
C LEU A 102 9.05 -3.28 -2.21
N VAL A 103 8.01 -2.47 -2.03
CA VAL A 103 6.79 -2.51 -2.86
C VAL A 103 7.12 -2.29 -4.33
N GLN A 104 7.99 -1.32 -4.63
CA GLN A 104 8.42 -0.99 -5.98
C GLN A 104 9.11 -2.19 -6.65
N SER A 105 9.85 -2.99 -5.89
CA SER A 105 10.51 -4.21 -6.40
C SER A 105 9.51 -5.26 -6.87
N PHE A 106 8.30 -5.30 -6.28
CA PHE A 106 7.22 -6.21 -6.66
C PHE A 106 6.27 -5.64 -7.72
N ARG A 107 6.47 -4.40 -8.20
CA ARG A 107 5.50 -3.72 -9.08
C ARG A 107 5.25 -4.51 -10.36
N ARG A 108 6.30 -5.04 -11.00
CA ARG A 108 6.23 -5.84 -12.24
C ARG A 108 6.17 -7.36 -11.98
N ALA A 109 6.13 -7.79 -10.73
CA ALA A 109 6.19 -9.22 -10.40
C ALA A 109 4.91 -9.96 -10.83
N THR A 110 5.11 -11.14 -11.43
CA THR A 110 4.05 -12.04 -11.88
C THR A 110 4.03 -13.34 -11.06
N PRO A 111 2.85 -13.89 -10.73
CA PRO A 111 1.52 -13.37 -11.03
C PRO A 111 1.12 -12.19 -10.12
N PRO A 112 0.27 -11.26 -10.60
CA PRO A 112 -0.05 -10.02 -9.89
C PRO A 112 -0.64 -10.19 -8.50
N TRP A 113 -1.49 -11.20 -8.31
CA TRP A 113 -2.17 -11.48 -7.04
C TRP A 113 -1.21 -11.97 -5.96
N LEU A 114 -0.22 -12.77 -6.34
CA LEU A 114 0.76 -13.34 -5.41
C LEU A 114 1.72 -12.26 -4.91
N ALA A 115 2.16 -11.38 -5.81
CA ALA A 115 2.94 -10.20 -5.44
C ALA A 115 2.17 -9.31 -4.45
N THR A 116 0.87 -9.08 -4.68
CA THR A 116 0.02 -8.34 -3.74
C THR A 116 -0.04 -9.02 -2.38
N VAL A 117 -0.28 -10.34 -2.34
CA VAL A 117 -0.30 -11.12 -1.09
C VAL A 117 1.01 -10.97 -0.33
N ILE A 118 2.16 -11.20 -0.99
CA ILE A 118 3.47 -11.11 -0.36
C ILE A 118 3.73 -9.72 0.20
N VAL A 119 3.60 -8.68 -0.61
CA VAL A 119 3.81 -7.29 -0.16
C VAL A 119 2.89 -6.93 1.02
N THR A 120 1.64 -7.38 0.97
CA THR A 120 0.63 -7.12 1.99
C THR A 120 0.97 -7.78 3.33
N PHE A 121 1.63 -8.94 3.34
CA PHE A 121 2.06 -9.60 4.56
C PHE A 121 3.46 -9.16 5.00
N THR A 122 4.41 -9.06 4.08
CA THR A 122 5.80 -8.71 4.39
C THR A 122 5.91 -7.35 5.04
N LEU A 123 5.17 -6.33 4.57
CA LEU A 123 5.27 -4.98 5.14
C LEU A 123 4.82 -4.90 6.61
N PRO A 124 3.60 -5.35 6.99
CA PRO A 124 3.21 -5.43 8.38
C PRO A 124 4.17 -6.28 9.20
N THR A 125 4.56 -7.47 8.71
CA THR A 125 5.49 -8.34 9.44
C THR A 125 6.81 -7.63 9.74
N LEU A 126 7.44 -6.99 8.75
CA LEU A 126 8.69 -6.24 8.97
C LEU A 126 8.48 -5.06 9.90
N SER A 127 7.41 -4.28 9.72
CA SER A 127 7.10 -3.14 10.60
C SER A 127 6.94 -3.58 12.05
N HIS A 128 6.28 -4.71 12.29
CA HIS A 128 6.04 -5.21 13.64
C HIS A 128 7.25 -5.93 14.23
N LEU A 129 8.12 -6.53 13.40
CA LEU A 129 9.41 -7.02 13.87
C LEU A 129 10.25 -5.84 14.38
N VAL A 130 10.31 -4.73 13.63
CA VAL A 130 11.01 -3.51 14.09
C VAL A 130 10.39 -2.99 15.38
N GLU A 131 9.07 -2.84 15.45
CA GLU A 131 8.36 -2.42 16.66
C GLU A 131 8.66 -3.34 17.86
N PHE A 132 8.60 -4.66 17.66
CA PHE A 132 8.95 -5.66 18.68
C PHE A 132 10.39 -5.51 19.17
N PHE A 133 11.37 -5.41 18.27
CA PHE A 133 12.77 -5.23 18.65
C PHE A 133 13.00 -3.91 19.36
N THR A 134 12.40 -2.81 18.90
CA THR A 134 12.54 -1.52 19.58
C THR A 134 11.99 -1.56 21.00
N HIS A 135 10.84 -2.21 21.21
CA HIS A 135 10.29 -2.39 22.55
C HIS A 135 11.11 -3.35 23.40
N TYR A 136 11.58 -4.47 22.84
CA TYR A 136 12.44 -5.41 23.55
C TYR A 136 13.73 -4.74 24.02
N ILE A 137 14.35 -3.93 23.16
CA ILE A 137 15.56 -3.16 23.51
C ILE A 137 15.23 -2.09 24.56
N GLN A 138 14.11 -1.37 24.41
CA GLN A 138 13.69 -0.37 25.39
C GLN A 138 13.48 -0.99 26.78
N GLU A 139 12.80 -2.14 26.85
CA GLU A 139 12.51 -2.83 28.11
C GLU A 139 13.76 -3.47 28.73
N SER A 140 14.62 -4.07 27.91
CA SER A 140 15.81 -4.78 28.38
C SER A 140 16.96 -3.84 28.79
N TYR A 141 17.12 -2.70 28.10
CA TYR A 141 18.32 -1.85 28.24
C TYR A 141 18.03 -0.41 28.65
N PHE A 142 16.82 0.11 28.39
CA PHE A 142 16.50 1.53 28.60
C PHE A 142 15.29 1.76 29.53
N SER A 143 14.91 0.75 30.31
CA SER A 143 13.74 0.80 31.20
C SER A 143 13.86 1.87 32.29
N GLU A 144 15.08 2.23 32.69
CA GLU A 144 15.35 3.31 33.65
C GLU A 144 15.17 4.72 33.05
N ILE A 145 15.26 4.86 31.72
CA ILE A 145 15.22 6.15 31.02
C ILE A 145 13.83 6.38 30.39
N PHE A 146 13.21 5.34 29.86
CA PHE A 146 11.90 5.41 29.18
C PHE A 146 10.91 4.43 29.81
N ALA A 147 10.01 4.95 30.65
CA ALA A 147 8.97 4.16 31.28
C ALA A 147 8.13 3.39 30.24
N ALA A 148 8.03 2.07 30.41
CA ALA A 148 7.22 1.22 29.54
C ALA A 148 5.72 1.47 29.78
N SER A 149 4.98 1.76 28.72
CA SER A 149 3.53 1.99 28.78
C SER A 149 2.78 0.68 29.08
N GLN A 150 2.21 0.54 30.28
CA GLN A 150 1.47 -0.66 30.73
C GLN A 150 0.00 -0.74 30.25
N ASN A 151 -0.34 -0.16 29.10
CA ASN A 151 -1.75 0.02 28.74
C ASN A 151 -2.28 -1.03 27.74
N ASN A 152 -3.42 -1.66 28.06
CA ASN A 152 -4.18 -2.58 27.19
C ASN A 152 -4.64 -1.93 25.87
N SER A 153 -4.57 -0.60 25.77
CA SER A 153 -4.79 0.18 24.55
C SER A 153 -3.79 -0.18 23.43
N ARG A 154 -2.60 -0.70 23.77
CA ARG A 154 -1.55 -1.06 22.79
C ARG A 154 -2.01 -2.12 21.79
N GLN A 155 -2.66 -3.19 22.27
CA GLN A 155 -3.14 -4.28 21.41
C GLN A 155 -4.23 -3.83 20.42
N LYS A 156 -5.07 -2.87 20.83
CA LYS A 156 -6.12 -2.31 19.96
C LYS A 156 -5.54 -1.36 18.91
N ALA A 157 -4.58 -0.52 19.29
CA ALA A 157 -3.85 0.34 18.35
C ALA A 157 -3.04 -0.48 17.34
N PHE A 158 -2.45 -1.59 17.80
CA PHE A 158 -1.73 -2.56 16.98
C PHE A 158 -2.61 -3.17 15.89
N ALA A 159 -3.78 -3.68 16.26
CA ALA A 159 -4.72 -4.27 15.30
C ALA A 159 -5.13 -3.30 14.18
N VAL A 160 -5.46 -2.06 14.55
CA VAL A 160 -5.87 -1.03 13.59
C VAL A 160 -4.70 -0.64 12.69
N SER A 161 -3.47 -0.59 13.23
CA SER A 161 -2.28 -0.29 12.44
C SER A 161 -1.95 -1.40 11.43
N VAL A 162 -2.13 -2.68 11.79
CA VAL A 162 -2.00 -3.82 10.87
C VAL A 162 -2.96 -3.67 9.69
N LEU A 163 -4.25 -3.47 9.97
CA LEU A 163 -5.27 -3.35 8.92
C LEU A 163 -4.99 -2.16 8.00
N PHE A 164 -4.63 -1.02 8.58
CA PHE A 164 -4.25 0.16 7.81
C PHE A 164 -3.00 -0.08 6.96
N SER A 165 -2.01 -0.81 7.51
CA SER A 165 -0.77 -1.14 6.79
C SER A 165 -1.03 -2.10 5.64
N VAL A 166 -1.93 -3.08 5.80
CA VAL A 166 -2.38 -3.99 4.73
C VAL A 166 -3.01 -3.21 3.59
N ILE A 167 -3.99 -2.35 3.88
CA ILE A 167 -4.67 -1.55 2.86
C ILE A 167 -3.68 -0.58 2.18
N SER A 168 -2.81 0.06 2.99
CA SER A 168 -1.80 0.98 2.48
C SER A 168 -0.78 0.28 1.58
N ALA A 169 -0.34 -0.93 1.93
CA ALA A 169 0.58 -1.74 1.12
C ALA A 169 -0.05 -2.14 -0.21
N MET A 170 -1.30 -2.61 -0.19
CA MET A 170 -2.06 -2.96 -1.39
C MET A 170 -2.22 -1.74 -2.31
N PHE A 171 -2.61 -0.60 -1.75
CA PHE A 171 -2.78 0.64 -2.51
C PHE A 171 -1.45 1.16 -3.05
N ASN A 172 -0.36 1.09 -2.27
CA ASN A 172 0.96 1.53 -2.72
C ASN A 172 1.46 0.66 -3.89
N LEU A 173 1.27 -0.67 -3.82
CA LEU A 173 1.58 -1.55 -4.94
C LEU A 173 0.72 -1.24 -6.16
N PHE A 174 -0.57 -0.97 -5.95
CA PHE A 174 -1.50 -0.58 -7.00
C PHE A 174 -1.04 0.69 -7.72
N ILE A 175 -0.75 1.78 -7.02
CA ILE A 175 -0.32 3.03 -7.67
C ILE A 175 1.05 2.90 -8.35
N MET A 176 1.98 2.12 -7.78
CA MET A 176 3.29 1.86 -8.39
C MET A 176 3.18 1.03 -9.67
N ARG A 177 2.19 0.12 -9.75
CA ARG A 177 1.86 -0.58 -11.00
C ARG A 177 1.33 0.34 -12.10
N HIS A 178 0.72 1.46 -11.71
CA HIS A 178 0.26 2.51 -12.63
C HIS A 178 1.35 3.58 -12.91
N GLY A 179 2.61 3.30 -12.55
CA GLY A 179 3.73 4.19 -12.81
C GLY A 179 3.81 5.41 -11.90
N VAL A 180 3.12 5.40 -10.75
CA VAL A 180 3.07 6.53 -9.82
C VAL A 180 3.91 6.23 -8.57
N LEU A 181 4.60 7.24 -8.03
CA LEU A 181 5.55 7.12 -6.91
C LEU A 181 6.77 6.23 -7.19
N LEU A 182 7.19 6.11 -8.44
CA LEU A 182 8.44 5.42 -8.78
C LEU A 182 9.65 6.34 -8.56
N VAL A 183 10.76 5.76 -8.10
CA VAL A 183 12.05 6.44 -7.92
C VAL A 183 13.14 5.60 -8.59
N GLY A 184 13.98 6.21 -9.42
CA GLY A 184 15.08 5.50 -10.11
C GLY A 184 14.59 4.41 -11.08
N ALA A 185 13.45 4.65 -11.72
CA ALA A 185 12.80 3.74 -12.66
C ALA A 185 12.96 4.20 -14.13
N GLY A 186 14.09 4.86 -14.44
CA GLY A 186 14.36 5.45 -15.74
C GLY A 186 13.20 6.32 -16.26
N ARG A 187 12.71 6.01 -17.47
CA ARG A 187 11.67 6.78 -18.19
C ARG A 187 10.28 6.75 -17.54
N GLU A 188 10.00 5.78 -16.67
CA GLU A 188 8.73 5.72 -15.93
C GLU A 188 8.71 6.68 -14.71
N THR A 189 9.86 7.25 -14.35
CA THR A 189 9.97 8.15 -13.20
C THR A 189 9.30 9.50 -13.50
N GLY A 190 8.05 9.65 -13.05
CA GLY A 190 7.34 10.94 -13.11
C GLY A 190 7.86 11.98 -12.12
N SER A 191 7.46 13.25 -12.29
CA SER A 191 7.70 14.27 -11.27
C SER A 191 6.75 14.08 -10.07
N PHE A 192 7.20 14.42 -8.86
CA PHE A 192 6.41 14.22 -7.63
C PHE A 192 5.04 14.90 -7.68
N LEU A 193 4.96 16.11 -8.25
CA LEU A 193 3.71 16.84 -8.38
C LEU A 193 2.77 16.19 -9.41
N SER A 194 3.31 15.66 -10.51
CA SER A 194 2.52 14.90 -11.49
C SER A 194 1.92 13.65 -10.85
N ASP A 195 2.73 12.92 -10.10
CA ASP A 195 2.30 11.74 -9.34
C ASP A 195 1.18 12.10 -8.36
N LEU A 196 1.37 13.16 -7.56
CA LEU A 196 0.40 13.59 -6.54
C LEU A 196 -0.96 13.97 -7.15
N ARG A 197 -0.98 14.55 -8.36
CA ARG A 197 -2.24 14.85 -9.08
C ARG A 197 -2.97 13.59 -9.57
N ARG A 198 -2.27 12.48 -9.80
CA ARG A 198 -2.87 11.20 -10.23
C ARG A 198 -3.41 10.38 -9.07
N ILE A 199 -2.88 10.55 -7.86
CA ILE A 199 -3.29 9.77 -6.68
C ILE A 199 -4.81 9.81 -6.42
N PRO A 200 -5.51 10.96 -6.43
CA PRO A 200 -6.95 10.99 -6.17
C PRO A 200 -7.75 10.14 -7.17
N TYR A 201 -7.37 10.17 -8.45
CA TYR A 201 -8.01 9.35 -9.48
C TYR A 201 -7.73 7.85 -9.25
N LEU A 202 -6.47 7.48 -9.01
CA LEU A 202 -6.09 6.09 -8.71
C LEU A 202 -6.73 5.58 -7.42
N MET A 203 -6.97 6.44 -6.44
CA MET A 203 -7.69 6.10 -5.21
C MET A 203 -9.15 5.77 -5.52
N LEU A 204 -9.82 6.55 -6.37
CA LEU A 204 -11.18 6.24 -6.84
C LEU A 204 -11.21 4.94 -7.64
N GLU A 205 -10.23 4.72 -8.52
CA GLU A 205 -10.10 3.48 -9.29
C GLU A 205 -9.93 2.26 -8.36
N PHE A 206 -9.02 2.34 -7.40
CA PHE A 206 -8.81 1.30 -6.38
C PHE A 206 -10.08 1.02 -5.57
N MET A 207 -10.78 2.06 -5.10
CA MET A 207 -12.02 1.92 -4.32
C MET A 207 -13.21 1.43 -5.15
N SER A 208 -13.17 1.60 -6.47
CA SER A 208 -14.25 1.22 -7.38
C SER A 208 -14.07 -0.16 -7.99
N TYR A 209 -12.89 -0.78 -7.85
CA TYR A 209 -12.58 -2.11 -8.38
C TYR A 209 -13.65 -3.15 -8.00
N LEU A 210 -13.95 -3.33 -6.71
CA LEU A 210 -14.96 -4.30 -6.25
C LEU A 210 -16.38 -3.99 -6.75
N PRO A 211 -16.91 -2.76 -6.63
CA PRO A 211 -18.18 -2.37 -7.24
C PRO A 211 -18.28 -2.66 -8.73
N ILE A 212 -17.26 -2.30 -9.50
CA ILE A 212 -17.25 -2.46 -10.96
C ILE A 212 -17.28 -3.96 -11.31
N GLU A 213 -16.49 -4.77 -10.62
CA GLU A 213 -16.51 -6.23 -10.76
C GLU A 213 -17.88 -6.84 -10.44
N MET A 214 -18.52 -6.40 -9.36
CA MET A 214 -19.87 -6.83 -9.02
C MET A 214 -20.89 -6.44 -10.09
N ILE A 215 -20.82 -5.21 -10.63
CA ILE A 215 -21.68 -4.76 -11.73
C ILE A 215 -21.43 -5.60 -12.99
N ARG A 216 -20.17 -5.91 -13.31
CA ARG A 216 -19.81 -6.74 -14.46
C ARG A 216 -20.43 -8.14 -14.33
N PHE A 217 -20.23 -8.82 -13.20
CA PHE A 217 -20.84 -10.13 -12.96
C PHE A 217 -22.38 -10.08 -12.99
N ALA A 218 -23.00 -9.02 -12.48
CA ALA A 218 -24.44 -8.85 -12.55
C ALA A 218 -24.91 -8.70 -14.02
N ARG A 219 -24.21 -7.92 -14.85
CA ARG A 219 -24.50 -7.77 -16.28
C ARG A 219 -24.34 -9.07 -17.05
N GLU A 220 -23.37 -9.91 -16.67
CA GLU A 220 -23.14 -11.26 -17.23
C GLU A 220 -24.14 -12.32 -16.72
N GLY A 221 -25.08 -11.97 -15.83
CA GLY A 221 -26.02 -12.93 -15.22
C GLY A 221 -25.39 -13.85 -14.17
N ARG A 222 -24.15 -13.59 -13.76
CA ARG A 222 -23.36 -14.38 -12.80
C ARG A 222 -23.61 -13.96 -11.35
N TYR A 223 -24.87 -13.97 -10.92
CA TYR A 223 -25.29 -13.47 -9.61
C TYR A 223 -24.64 -14.19 -8.40
N HIS A 224 -24.26 -15.46 -8.56
CA HIS A 224 -23.56 -16.21 -7.50
C HIS A 224 -22.16 -15.63 -7.21
N PHE A 225 -21.45 -15.11 -8.22
CA PHE A 225 -20.18 -14.40 -8.02
C PHE A 225 -20.40 -13.07 -7.30
N VAL A 226 -21.45 -12.32 -7.65
CA VAL A 226 -21.82 -11.07 -6.96
C VAL A 226 -22.07 -11.33 -5.47
N LEU A 227 -22.89 -12.34 -5.17
CA LEU A 227 -23.18 -12.74 -3.79
C LEU A 227 -21.91 -13.22 -3.07
N GLY A 228 -21.08 -14.02 -3.73
CA GLY A 228 -19.81 -14.50 -3.19
C GLY A 228 -18.86 -13.37 -2.81
N VAL A 229 -18.62 -12.41 -3.71
CA VAL A 229 -17.77 -11.23 -3.46
C VAL A 229 -18.35 -10.38 -2.33
N PHE A 230 -19.65 -10.12 -2.36
CA PHE A 230 -20.33 -9.32 -1.34
C PHE A 230 -20.22 -9.94 0.06
N LEU A 231 -20.54 -11.23 0.17
CA LEU A 231 -20.44 -11.97 1.43
C LEU A 231 -18.99 -12.03 1.90
N ALA A 232 -18.05 -12.42 1.04
CA ALA A 232 -16.63 -12.51 1.37
C ALA A 232 -16.05 -11.18 1.88
N PHE A 233 -16.41 -10.06 1.27
CA PHE A 233 -15.95 -8.74 1.70
C PHE A 233 -16.41 -8.42 3.13
N GLY A 234 -17.73 -8.45 3.38
CA GLY A 234 -18.25 -8.09 4.71
C GLY A 234 -17.86 -9.09 5.79
N THR A 235 -17.84 -10.40 5.50
CA THR A 235 -17.35 -11.39 6.47
C THR A 235 -15.88 -11.22 6.77
N SER A 236 -15.03 -10.92 5.77
CA SER A 236 -13.60 -10.66 6.00
C SER A 236 -13.40 -9.43 6.88
N VAL A 237 -14.04 -8.31 6.56
CA VAL A 237 -13.96 -7.07 7.37
C VAL A 237 -14.49 -7.30 8.78
N GLY A 238 -15.63 -7.98 8.92
CA GLY A 238 -16.22 -8.32 10.21
C GLY A 238 -15.35 -9.26 11.03
N PHE A 239 -14.81 -10.31 10.43
CA PHE A 239 -13.91 -11.26 11.09
C PHE A 239 -12.65 -10.57 11.59
N ILE A 240 -11.99 -9.80 10.71
CA ILE A 240 -10.79 -9.02 11.04
C ILE A 240 -11.07 -8.11 12.24
N LEU A 241 -12.09 -7.25 12.15
CA LEU A 241 -12.43 -6.30 13.22
C LEU A 241 -12.96 -6.98 14.49
N GLY A 242 -13.65 -8.10 14.34
CA GLY A 242 -14.20 -8.91 15.41
C GLY A 242 -13.13 -9.57 16.27
N VAL A 243 -12.20 -10.27 15.62
CA VAL A 243 -11.02 -10.89 16.24
C VAL A 243 -10.20 -9.81 16.94
N PHE A 244 -9.93 -8.70 16.27
CA PHE A 244 -9.13 -7.61 16.82
C PHE A 244 -9.72 -6.91 18.03
N ARG A 245 -11.05 -6.82 18.11
CA ARG A 245 -11.72 -6.16 19.24
C ARG A 245 -12.05 -7.14 20.38
N GLY A 246 -11.80 -8.44 20.19
CA GLY A 246 -12.11 -9.51 21.16
C GLY A 246 -13.60 -9.63 21.47
N ARG A 247 -14.48 -9.15 20.58
CA ARG A 247 -15.94 -9.14 20.78
C ARG A 247 -16.65 -9.52 19.48
N TRP A 248 -17.17 -10.74 19.42
CA TRP A 248 -17.90 -11.25 18.26
C TRP A 248 -19.14 -10.43 17.88
N THR A 249 -19.79 -9.77 18.85
CA THR A 249 -20.92 -8.86 18.57
C THR A 249 -20.51 -7.66 17.69
N TRP A 250 -19.26 -7.23 17.78
CA TRP A 250 -18.71 -6.19 16.90
C TRP A 250 -18.38 -6.73 15.51
N ALA A 251 -17.95 -8.00 15.41
CA ALA A 251 -17.70 -8.64 14.12
C ALA A 251 -18.92 -8.51 13.20
N TRP A 252 -20.10 -8.81 13.75
CA TRP A 252 -21.36 -8.70 13.03
C TRP A 252 -21.73 -7.26 12.66
N ARG A 253 -21.59 -6.31 13.59
CA ARG A 253 -21.87 -4.89 13.32
C ARG A 253 -20.95 -4.31 12.25
N SER A 254 -19.67 -4.66 12.30
CA SER A 254 -18.67 -4.24 11.32
C SER A 254 -18.90 -4.89 9.95
N ALA A 255 -19.26 -6.17 9.90
CA ALA A 255 -19.66 -6.84 8.66
C ALA A 255 -20.87 -6.16 8.02
N LEU A 256 -21.91 -5.90 8.81
CA LEU A 256 -23.12 -5.23 8.35
C LEU A 256 -22.83 -3.82 7.83
N GLY A 257 -22.01 -3.05 8.54
CA GLY A 257 -21.54 -1.75 8.07
C GLY A 257 -20.79 -1.83 6.75
N ALA A 258 -19.86 -2.80 6.61
CA ALA A 258 -19.09 -3.02 5.39
C ALA A 258 -19.98 -3.40 4.20
N TRP A 259 -20.97 -4.27 4.41
CA TRP A 259 -21.98 -4.64 3.40
C TRP A 259 -22.81 -3.44 2.95
N VAL A 260 -23.33 -2.65 3.89
CA VAL A 260 -24.12 -1.45 3.55
C VAL A 260 -23.28 -0.46 2.74
N LEU A 261 -22.04 -0.19 3.17
CA LEU A 261 -21.13 0.70 2.44
C LEU A 261 -20.83 0.19 1.03
N LEU A 262 -20.46 -1.09 0.88
CA LEU A 262 -20.20 -1.69 -0.42
C LEU A 262 -21.43 -1.65 -1.33
N PHE A 263 -22.61 -1.93 -0.79
CA PHE A 263 -23.88 -1.88 -1.53
C PHE A 263 -24.19 -0.47 -2.03
N LEU A 264 -24.16 0.53 -1.13
CA LEU A 264 -24.42 1.93 -1.49
C LEU A 264 -23.42 2.45 -2.53
N TRP A 265 -22.14 2.10 -2.35
CA TRP A 265 -21.09 2.46 -3.29
C TRP A 265 -21.29 1.81 -4.67
N THR A 266 -21.72 0.54 -4.69
CA THR A 266 -22.07 -0.17 -5.94
C THR A 266 -23.27 0.46 -6.65
N LEU A 267 -24.31 0.86 -5.91
CA LEU A 267 -25.44 1.58 -6.47
C LEU A 267 -25.03 2.94 -7.05
N LEU A 268 -24.17 3.69 -6.35
CA LEU A 268 -23.67 4.97 -6.81
C LEU A 268 -22.90 4.82 -8.13
N PHE A 269 -22.00 3.83 -8.24
CA PHE A 269 -21.28 3.54 -9.48
C PHE A 269 -22.20 3.09 -10.61
N MET A 270 -23.20 2.26 -10.31
CA MET A 270 -24.18 1.83 -11.30
C MET A 270 -25.03 3.00 -11.83
N ALA A 271 -25.43 3.93 -10.95
CA ALA A 271 -26.15 5.14 -11.34
C ALA A 271 -25.25 6.05 -12.20
N GLY A 272 -24.01 6.28 -11.76
CA GLY A 272 -23.02 7.07 -12.50
C GLY A 272 -22.74 6.51 -13.89
N SER A 273 -22.53 5.20 -14.02
CA SER A 273 -22.27 4.57 -15.32
C SER A 273 -23.45 4.73 -16.29
N ARG A 274 -24.69 4.62 -15.79
CA ARG A 274 -25.89 4.81 -16.63
C ARG A 274 -26.06 6.25 -17.09
N ILE A 275 -25.76 7.23 -16.23
CA ILE A 275 -25.82 8.65 -16.60
C ILE A 275 -24.76 8.93 -17.68
N TYR A 276 -23.54 8.43 -17.49
CA TYR A 276 -22.45 8.59 -18.45
C TYR A 276 -22.77 7.97 -19.82
N GLU A 277 -23.28 6.74 -19.84
CA GLU A 277 -23.71 6.06 -21.08
C GLU A 277 -24.80 6.85 -21.82
N LYS A 278 -25.78 7.43 -21.10
CA LYS A 278 -26.82 8.28 -21.71
C LYS A 278 -26.25 9.57 -22.30
N PHE A 279 -25.32 10.22 -21.59
CA PHE A 279 -24.72 11.47 -22.03
C PHE A 279 -23.91 11.28 -23.32
N ILE A 280 -23.12 10.22 -23.41
CA ILE A 280 -22.33 9.92 -24.62
C ILE A 280 -23.24 9.59 -25.81
N ARG A 281 -24.27 8.77 -25.62
CA ARG A 281 -25.20 8.42 -26.71
C ARG A 281 -25.96 9.66 -27.22
N GLY A 282 -26.40 10.54 -26.32
CA GLY A 282 -27.02 11.80 -26.71
C GLY A 282 -26.08 12.73 -27.49
N ALA A 283 -24.78 12.75 -27.14
CA ALA A 283 -23.80 13.53 -27.87
C ALA A 283 -23.53 12.96 -29.29
N SER A 284 -23.45 11.63 -29.46
CA SER A 284 -23.28 11.02 -30.79
C SER A 284 -24.48 11.27 -31.70
N GLU A 285 -25.71 11.19 -31.19
CA GLU A 285 -26.93 11.45 -31.97
C GLU A 285 -27.01 12.91 -32.44
N SER A 286 -26.44 13.86 -31.70
CA SER A 286 -26.41 15.29 -32.09
C SER A 286 -25.39 15.64 -33.17
N GLN A 287 -24.44 14.75 -33.49
CA GLN A 287 -23.45 14.96 -34.57
C GLN A 287 -23.89 14.39 -35.92
N GLU A 288 -24.95 13.57 -35.95
CA GLU A 288 -25.49 12.97 -37.18
C GLU A 288 -26.65 13.78 -37.80
N VAL A 289 -27.05 14.91 -37.18
CA VAL A 289 -28.11 15.82 -37.64
C VAL A 289 -27.52 17.14 -38.12
#